data_AF-A0A5P1ERA8-F1
#
_entry.id   AF-A0A5P1ERA8-F1
#
_cell.length_a   1.000
_cell.length_b   1.000
_cell.length_c   1.000
_cell.angle_alpha   90.00
_cell.angle_beta   90.00
_cell.angle_gamma   90.00
#
_symmetry.space_group_name_H-M   'P 1'
#
loop_
_entity.id
_entity.type
_entity.pdbx_description
1 polymer ?
#
loop_
_entity_poly.entity_id
_entity_poly.type
_entity_poly.pdbx_seq_one_letter_code
_entity_poly.pdbx_strand_id
1 'polypeptide(L)'
;MPTGAVPDFKHLVMSVLVVNREVEDDERIWGCHGGVRAAEYVKQNLFSNLINHPKFRSDTKSAIAEAYSHTDSEFLKSETTQNKDVGSTASTAILVGDKLLVANVGDSRVVMCKGGKAVAVSRDHKPDQTDERQRIEDAGGFVLWAEAVAMVKPIENPEEAAKKLMQEASQRGSVDNVQCVI
;
A
#
# COMPACT_ATOMS: atom_id res chain seq x y z
N MET A 1 -27.60 33.37 9.23
CA MET A 1 -27.44 33.61 10.68
C MET A 1 -28.76 33.29 11.35
N PRO A 2 -28.83 32.71 12.57
CA PRO A 2 -27.92 32.83 13.73
C PRO A 2 -26.99 31.60 13.89
N THR A 3 -25.69 31.68 14.24
CA THR A 3 -24.99 32.15 15.47
C THR A 3 -25.37 31.39 16.74
N GLY A 4 -24.48 30.50 17.20
CA GLY A 4 -24.49 29.87 18.52
C GLY A 4 -23.14 29.20 18.79
N ALA A 5 -22.48 29.61 19.88
CA ALA A 5 -21.06 29.43 20.21
C ALA A 5 -20.52 27.99 20.31
N VAL A 6 -19.20 27.91 20.16
CA VAL A 6 -18.29 26.76 20.25
C VAL A 6 -18.11 26.29 21.70
N PRO A 7 -18.12 24.97 21.97
CA PRO A 7 -17.30 24.36 23.03
C PRO A 7 -15.93 23.96 22.47
N ASP A 8 -14.92 24.39 23.21
CA ASP A 8 -13.49 24.11 23.09
C ASP A 8 -13.16 22.63 23.41
N PHE A 9 -12.00 22.19 22.94
CA PHE A 9 -11.34 20.86 23.10
C PHE A 9 -11.74 19.77 22.09
N LYS A 10 -10.96 19.60 21.00
CA LYS A 10 -9.63 18.93 20.89
C LYS A 10 -9.71 17.40 20.93
N HIS A 11 -10.39 16.77 19.98
CA HIS A 11 -10.18 15.34 19.71
C HIS A 11 -10.04 15.08 18.22
N LEU A 12 -8.78 15.15 17.79
CA LEU A 12 -8.29 14.60 16.54
C LEU A 12 -8.47 13.07 16.61
N VAL A 13 -9.49 12.51 15.98
CA VAL A 13 -9.55 11.07 15.72
C VAL A 13 -8.83 10.85 14.40
N MET A 14 -7.51 10.74 14.50
CA MET A 14 -6.70 10.19 13.43
C MET A 14 -6.68 8.68 13.66
N SER A 15 -7.60 7.99 13.02
CA SER A 15 -7.43 6.57 12.72
C SER A 15 -6.63 6.49 11.43
N VAL A 16 -5.30 6.48 11.54
CA VAL A 16 -4.57 5.59 10.64
C VAL A 16 -5.15 4.22 10.95
N LEU A 17 -6.01 3.72 10.07
CA LEU A 17 -6.36 2.31 10.12
C LEU A 17 -5.13 1.55 9.62
N VAL A 18 -4.12 1.42 10.46
CA VAL A 18 -3.47 0.12 10.56
C VAL A 18 -4.48 -0.66 11.39
N VAL A 19 -5.17 -1.64 10.81
CA VAL A 19 -5.99 -2.57 11.58
C VAL A 19 -5.03 -3.35 12.49
N ASN A 20 -4.69 -2.80 13.65
CA ASN A 20 -3.94 -3.49 14.69
C ASN A 20 -4.95 -4.28 15.52
N ARG A 21 -5.21 -5.51 15.10
CA ARG A 21 -5.56 -6.55 16.07
C ARG A 21 -4.22 -7.08 16.58
N GLU A 22 -4.04 -7.17 17.90
CA GLU A 22 -2.94 -7.93 18.50
C GLU A 22 -3.00 -9.37 17.94
N VAL A 23 -2.26 -9.63 16.87
CA VAL A 23 -2.09 -10.94 16.27
C VAL A 23 -0.64 -11.01 15.83
N GLU A 24 0.05 -11.99 16.39
CA GLU A 24 1.46 -12.32 16.18
C GLU A 24 1.81 -12.43 14.68
N ASP A 25 2.95 -11.84 14.31
CA ASP A 25 3.92 -12.24 13.26
C ASP A 25 3.44 -12.75 11.88
N ASP A 26 2.24 -12.41 11.38
CA ASP A 26 1.82 -12.77 10.01
C ASP A 26 1.92 -11.60 9.01
N GLU A 27 2.96 -11.58 8.19
CA GLU A 27 3.24 -10.55 7.14
C GLU A 27 2.04 -10.26 6.23
N ARG A 28 1.17 -11.24 5.97
CA ARG A 28 -0.04 -11.06 5.14
C ARG A 28 -1.06 -10.15 5.79
N ILE A 29 -1.17 -10.17 7.13
CA ILE A 29 -2.11 -9.32 7.87
C ILE A 29 -1.66 -7.86 7.82
N TRP A 30 -0.35 -7.63 7.79
CA TRP A 30 0.26 -6.30 7.77
C TRP A 30 0.35 -5.68 6.37
N GLY A 31 0.02 -6.45 5.31
CA GLY A 31 0.32 -6.04 3.94
C GLY A 31 1.81 -5.75 3.75
N CYS A 32 2.66 -6.44 4.49
CA CYS A 32 4.12 -6.34 4.44
C CYS A 32 4.69 -7.44 3.56
N HIS A 33 5.82 -7.16 2.92
CA HIS A 33 6.54 -8.11 2.10
C HIS A 33 8.03 -8.02 2.45
N GLY A 34 8.69 -9.17 2.62
CA GLY A 34 10.13 -9.24 2.92
C GLY A 34 10.51 -8.83 4.35
N GLY A 35 9.54 -8.72 5.26
CA GLY A 35 9.72 -8.35 6.66
C GLY A 35 8.86 -7.15 7.12
N VAL A 36 8.81 -6.93 8.43
CA VAL A 36 7.94 -5.92 9.06
C VAL A 36 8.51 -4.49 9.07
N ARG A 37 9.79 -4.32 8.74
CA ARG A 37 10.53 -3.05 8.91
C ARG A 37 9.90 -1.88 8.17
N ALA A 38 9.42 -2.09 6.94
CA ALA A 38 8.77 -1.05 6.14
C ALA A 38 7.47 -0.56 6.79
N ALA A 39 6.59 -1.46 7.24
CA ALA A 39 5.37 -1.05 7.94
C ALA A 39 5.67 -0.38 9.27
N GLU A 40 6.65 -0.87 10.01
CA GLU A 40 7.03 -0.29 11.29
C GLU A 40 7.58 1.13 11.10
N TYR A 41 8.37 1.36 10.05
CA TYR A 41 8.83 2.69 9.67
C TYR A 41 7.66 3.62 9.29
N VAL A 42 6.72 3.14 8.46
CA VAL A 42 5.53 3.91 8.07
C VAL A 42 4.70 4.27 9.31
N LYS A 43 4.44 3.31 10.20
CA LYS A 43 3.70 3.48 11.46
C LYS A 43 4.33 4.56 12.35
N GLN A 44 5.66 4.60 12.43
CA GLN A 44 6.38 5.54 13.29
C GLN A 44 6.47 6.95 12.68
N ASN A 45 6.61 7.06 11.35
CA ASN A 45 7.03 8.31 10.70
C ASN A 45 5.93 9.00 9.88
N LEU A 46 5.04 8.25 9.21
CA LEU A 46 4.09 8.82 8.24
C LEU A 46 3.14 9.84 8.88
N PHE A 47 2.60 9.54 10.06
CA PHE A 47 1.71 10.45 10.76
C PHE A 47 2.42 11.75 11.15
N SER A 48 3.63 11.65 11.71
CA SER A 48 4.44 12.80 12.11
C SER A 48 4.76 13.70 10.93
N ASN A 49 5.20 13.12 9.81
CA ASN A 49 5.50 13.84 8.58
C ASN A 49 4.28 14.59 8.03
N LEU A 50 3.09 13.99 8.17
CA LEU A 50 1.84 14.57 7.70
C LEU A 50 1.34 15.73 8.58
N ILE A 51 1.29 15.59 9.90
CA ILE A 51 0.77 16.66 10.78
C ILE A 51 1.67 17.87 10.84
N ASN A 52 2.98 17.67 10.68
CA ASN A 52 3.97 18.72 10.67
C ASN A 52 4.14 19.35 9.27
N HIS A 53 3.45 18.82 8.26
CA HIS A 53 3.54 19.33 6.90
C HIS A 53 3.00 20.77 6.81
N PRO A 54 3.73 21.73 6.21
CA PRO A 54 3.30 23.14 6.13
C PRO A 54 1.94 23.33 5.45
N LYS A 55 1.62 22.45 4.49
CA LYS A 55 0.35 22.45 3.76
C LYS A 55 -0.78 21.68 4.44
N PHE A 56 -0.56 21.06 5.61
CA PHE A 56 -1.55 20.15 6.22
C PHE A 56 -2.95 20.78 6.35
N ARG A 57 -3.02 22.07 6.72
CA ARG A 57 -4.29 22.81 6.87
C ARG A 57 -4.74 23.54 5.61
N SER A 58 -3.82 23.99 4.76
CA SER A 58 -4.15 24.81 3.58
C SER A 58 -4.42 23.97 2.33
N ASP A 59 -3.71 22.87 2.18
CA ASP A 59 -3.85 21.91 1.09
C ASP A 59 -3.51 20.49 1.59
N THR A 60 -4.47 19.90 2.30
CA THR A 60 -4.32 18.58 2.91
C THR A 60 -4.05 17.50 1.87
N LYS A 61 -4.55 17.62 0.63
CA LYS A 61 -4.30 16.63 -0.43
C LYS A 61 -2.83 16.58 -0.80
N SER A 62 -2.25 17.75 -1.11
CA SER A 62 -0.82 17.84 -1.41
C SER A 62 0.03 17.44 -0.20
N ALA A 63 -0.38 17.82 1.01
CA ALA A 63 0.31 17.40 2.23
C ALA A 63 0.37 15.88 2.40
N ILE A 64 -0.71 15.16 2.09
CA ILE A 64 -0.71 13.69 2.14
C ILE A 64 0.24 13.11 1.10
N ALA A 65 0.15 13.54 -0.16
CA ALA A 65 1.01 13.03 -1.22
C ALA A 65 2.51 13.30 -0.96
N GLU A 66 2.84 14.50 -0.51
CA GLU A 66 4.20 14.90 -0.15
C GLU A 66 4.69 14.13 1.09
N ALA A 67 3.85 13.92 2.10
CA ALA A 67 4.21 13.13 3.29
C ALA A 67 4.50 11.65 2.96
N TYR A 68 3.68 11.01 2.12
CA TYR A 68 3.93 9.63 1.66
C TYR A 68 5.27 9.55 0.91
N SER A 69 5.49 10.43 -0.05
CA SER A 69 6.73 10.46 -0.86
C SER A 69 7.95 10.75 0.01
N HIS A 70 7.81 11.63 1.00
CA HIS A 70 8.89 11.94 1.94
C HIS A 70 9.20 10.75 2.86
N THR A 71 8.19 10.10 3.44
CA THR A 71 8.38 8.91 4.27
C THR A 71 9.05 7.77 3.50
N ASP A 72 8.63 7.52 2.26
CA ASP A 72 9.26 6.51 1.38
C ASP A 72 10.73 6.85 1.09
N SER A 73 11.01 8.09 0.72
CA SER A 73 12.38 8.56 0.46
C SER A 73 13.29 8.44 1.67
N GLU A 74 12.80 8.74 2.87
CA GLU A 74 13.59 8.63 4.10
C GLU A 74 13.80 7.17 4.52
N PHE A 75 12.80 6.31 4.31
CA PHE A 75 12.95 4.86 4.49
C PHE A 75 14.06 4.32 3.59
N LEU A 76 14.01 4.61 2.29
CA LEU A 76 15.01 4.17 1.31
C LEU A 76 16.43 4.67 1.62
N LYS A 77 16.59 5.87 2.20
CA LYS A 77 17.89 6.38 2.66
C LYS A 77 18.38 5.70 3.92
N SER A 78 17.47 5.33 4.82
CA SER A 78 17.81 4.66 6.07
C SER A 78 18.23 3.19 5.87
N GLU A 79 17.77 2.56 4.79
CA GLU A 79 18.17 1.21 4.41
C GLU A 79 19.57 1.20 3.78
N THR A 80 20.55 0.81 4.60
CA THR A 80 21.97 0.69 4.23
C THR A 80 22.40 -0.75 3.92
N THR A 81 21.52 -1.72 4.13
CA THR A 81 21.79 -3.16 3.95
C THR A 81 21.30 -3.68 2.59
N GLN A 82 21.90 -4.78 2.13
CA GLN A 82 21.63 -5.39 0.82
C GLN A 82 20.22 -6.01 0.65
N ASN A 83 19.34 -5.93 1.66
CA ASN A 83 17.95 -6.40 1.58
C ASN A 83 17.02 -5.24 1.18
N LYS A 84 16.99 -4.94 -0.12
CA LYS A 84 16.08 -3.94 -0.71
C LYS A 84 14.67 -4.47 -0.97
N ASP A 85 14.42 -5.74 -0.71
CA ASP A 85 13.18 -6.43 -1.05
C ASP A 85 12.14 -6.33 0.08
N VAL A 86 12.08 -5.18 0.76
CA VAL A 86 11.14 -4.93 1.86
C VAL A 86 10.14 -3.85 1.46
N GLY A 87 8.86 -4.10 1.72
CA GLY A 87 7.79 -3.20 1.35
C GLY A 87 6.57 -3.32 2.25
N SER A 88 5.69 -2.32 2.20
CA SER A 88 4.43 -2.32 2.93
C SER A 88 3.37 -1.56 2.14
N THR A 89 2.12 -2.00 2.27
CA THR A 89 0.97 -1.15 1.94
C THR A 89 0.85 0.01 2.94
N ALA A 90 0.17 1.08 2.55
CA ALA A 90 -0.15 2.20 3.44
C ALA A 90 -1.53 2.79 3.10
N SER A 91 -2.38 2.90 4.11
CA SER A 91 -3.70 3.52 3.98
C SER A 91 -3.92 4.52 5.11
N THR A 92 -4.38 5.72 4.78
CA THR A 92 -4.70 6.77 5.76
C THR A 92 -6.10 7.30 5.56
N ALA A 93 -6.80 7.56 6.67
CA ALA A 93 -8.09 8.23 6.71
C ALA A 93 -7.98 9.42 7.66
N ILE A 94 -8.26 10.63 7.16
CA ILE A 94 -8.08 11.88 7.90
C ILE A 94 -9.39 12.67 7.84
N LEU A 95 -9.94 12.99 9.00
CA LEU A 95 -11.08 13.89 9.11
C LEU A 95 -10.59 15.32 9.33
N VAL A 96 -10.79 16.19 8.35
CA VAL A 96 -10.51 17.63 8.44
C VAL A 96 -11.83 18.39 8.35
N GLY A 97 -12.29 18.89 9.50
CA GLY A 97 -13.63 19.46 9.61
C GLY A 97 -14.69 18.37 9.37
N ASP A 98 -15.50 18.55 8.34
CA ASP A 98 -16.54 17.62 7.88
C ASP A 98 -16.09 16.75 6.68
N LYS A 99 -14.82 16.84 6.27
CA LYS A 99 -14.28 16.13 5.11
C LYS A 99 -13.42 14.95 5.53
N LEU A 100 -13.80 13.76 5.08
CA LEU A 100 -12.96 12.57 5.15
C LEU A 100 -12.06 12.50 3.92
N LEU A 101 -10.74 12.59 4.12
CA LEU A 101 -9.73 12.36 3.09
C LEU A 101 -9.15 10.96 3.29
N VAL A 102 -9.07 10.20 2.20
CA VAL A 102 -8.51 8.85 2.19
C VAL A 102 -7.36 8.80 1.19
N ALA A 103 -6.23 8.21 1.60
CA ALA A 103 -5.14 7.84 0.71
C ALA A 103 -4.82 6.36 0.87
N ASN A 104 -4.40 5.74 -0.22
CA ASN A 104 -4.11 4.32 -0.29
C ASN A 104 -2.95 4.06 -1.26
N VAL A 105 -2.00 3.24 -0.83
CA VAL A 105 -0.92 2.69 -1.66
C VAL A 105 -0.84 1.20 -1.35
N GLY A 106 -0.98 0.38 -2.39
CA GLY A 106 -1.01 -1.08 -2.28
C GLY A 106 -2.43 -1.63 -2.33
N ASP A 107 -2.59 -2.87 -1.88
CA ASP A 107 -3.82 -3.62 -2.03
C ASP A 107 -4.67 -3.74 -0.76
N SER A 108 -4.29 -3.00 0.27
CA SER A 108 -5.13 -2.70 1.43
C SER A 108 -6.35 -1.85 1.04
N ARG A 109 -7.41 -1.94 1.85
CA ARG A 109 -8.67 -1.24 1.61
C ARG A 109 -9.19 -0.50 2.82
N VAL A 110 -9.57 0.75 2.62
CA VAL A 110 -10.29 1.56 3.60
C VAL A 110 -11.79 1.42 3.36
N VAL A 111 -12.51 1.05 4.42
CA VAL A 111 -13.96 0.85 4.40
C VAL A 111 -14.59 1.73 5.48
N MET A 112 -15.62 2.49 5.12
CA MET A 112 -16.40 3.33 6.02
C MET A 112 -17.78 2.69 6.25
N CYS A 113 -18.25 2.67 7.50
CA CYS A 113 -19.63 2.28 7.80
C CYS A 113 -20.55 3.51 7.72
N LYS A 114 -21.55 3.47 6.83
CA LYS A 114 -22.56 4.52 6.67
C LYS A 114 -23.96 3.90 6.77
N GLY A 115 -24.67 4.23 7.85
CA GLY A 115 -26.02 3.72 8.10
C GLY A 115 -26.08 2.19 8.24
N GLY A 116 -25.10 1.60 8.94
CA GLY A 116 -24.99 0.15 9.12
C GLY A 116 -24.48 -0.61 7.89
N LYS A 117 -24.12 0.08 6.80
CA LYS A 117 -23.57 -0.53 5.57
C LYS A 117 -22.09 -0.21 5.43
N ALA A 118 -21.30 -1.22 5.12
CA ALA A 118 -19.89 -1.07 4.75
C ALA A 118 -19.77 -0.48 3.32
N VAL A 119 -18.99 0.58 3.16
CA VAL A 119 -18.75 1.28 1.89
C VAL A 119 -17.24 1.41 1.70
N ALA A 120 -16.70 0.84 0.63
CA ALA A 120 -15.29 1.05 0.26
C ALA A 120 -15.06 2.52 -0.11
N VAL A 121 -14.05 3.14 0.50
CA VAL A 121 -13.67 4.55 0.28
C VAL A 121 -12.24 4.69 -0.27
N SER A 122 -11.57 3.57 -0.55
CA SER A 122 -10.35 3.48 -1.33
C SER A 122 -10.49 2.46 -2.45
N ARG A 123 -9.53 2.49 -3.38
CA ARG A 123 -9.36 1.48 -4.43
C ARG A 123 -8.05 0.74 -4.19
N ASP A 124 -8.08 -0.58 -4.21
CA ASP A 124 -6.88 -1.41 -4.17
C ASP A 124 -6.06 -1.19 -5.44
N HIS A 125 -4.74 -1.16 -5.32
CA HIS A 125 -3.83 -1.15 -6.46
C HIS A 125 -3.40 -2.58 -6.77
N LYS A 126 -3.96 -3.14 -7.84
CA LYS A 126 -3.67 -4.51 -8.27
C LYS A 126 -3.07 -4.50 -9.68
N PRO A 127 -2.04 -5.33 -9.97
CA PRO A 127 -1.38 -5.32 -11.27
C PRO A 127 -2.27 -5.70 -12.47
N ASP A 128 -3.42 -6.34 -12.25
CA ASP A 128 -4.38 -6.72 -13.28
C ASP A 128 -5.34 -5.58 -13.67
N GLN A 129 -5.36 -4.48 -12.92
CA GLN A 129 -6.10 -3.27 -13.29
C GLN A 129 -5.42 -2.57 -14.46
N THR A 130 -6.20 -2.14 -15.46
CA THR A 130 -5.67 -1.60 -16.72
C THR A 130 -4.73 -0.42 -16.52
N ASP A 131 -5.05 0.49 -15.60
CA ASP A 131 -4.24 1.68 -15.32
C ASP A 131 -2.96 1.35 -14.56
N GLU A 132 -3.02 0.44 -13.57
CA GLU A 132 -1.81 -0.02 -12.85
C GLU A 132 -0.90 -0.87 -13.74
N ARG A 133 -1.47 -1.74 -14.59
CA ARG A 133 -0.72 -2.50 -15.59
C ARG A 133 0.03 -1.55 -16.53
N GLN A 134 -0.68 -0.56 -17.07
CA GLN A 134 -0.08 0.43 -17.98
C GLN A 134 1.04 1.19 -17.27
N ARG A 135 0.83 1.64 -16.02
CA ARG A 135 1.86 2.33 -15.23
C ARG A 135 3.12 1.48 -15.03
N ILE A 136 2.95 0.18 -14.75
CA ILE A 136 4.06 -0.77 -14.60
C ILE A 136 4.82 -0.94 -15.92
N GLU A 137 4.09 -1.14 -17.02
CA GLU A 137 4.67 -1.36 -18.35
C GLU A 137 5.36 -0.11 -18.91
N ASP A 138 4.78 1.08 -18.72
CA ASP A 138 5.39 2.37 -19.11
C ASP A 138 6.70 2.65 -18.35
N ALA A 139 6.83 2.12 -17.14
CA ALA A 139 8.05 2.19 -16.34
C ALA A 139 9.10 1.11 -16.72
N GLY A 140 8.81 0.28 -17.73
CA GLY A 140 9.67 -0.82 -18.17
C GLY A 140 9.51 -2.12 -17.39
N GLY A 141 8.52 -2.22 -16.50
CA GLY A 141 8.14 -3.45 -15.81
C GLY A 141 7.19 -4.33 -16.62
N PHE A 142 6.77 -5.46 -16.06
CA PHE A 142 5.83 -6.40 -16.70
C PHE A 142 4.95 -7.09 -15.65
N VAL A 143 3.73 -7.48 -16.04
CA VAL A 143 2.78 -8.19 -15.16
C VAL A 143 2.64 -9.65 -15.62
N LEU A 144 3.16 -10.57 -14.81
CA LEU A 144 3.24 -11.99 -15.20
C LEU A 144 1.92 -12.74 -15.10
N TRP A 145 0.99 -12.45 -14.19
CA TRP A 145 -0.09 -13.39 -13.84
C TRP A 145 -0.88 -13.93 -15.05
N ALA A 146 -1.34 -13.05 -15.94
CA ALA A 146 -2.10 -13.46 -17.13
C ALA A 146 -1.25 -14.22 -18.16
N GLU A 147 0.00 -13.79 -18.36
CA GLU A 147 0.94 -14.44 -19.29
C GLU A 147 1.45 -15.77 -18.76
N ALA A 148 1.75 -15.84 -17.46
CA ALA A 148 2.16 -17.03 -16.72
C ALA A 148 1.12 -18.13 -16.85
N VAL A 149 -0.15 -17.82 -16.57
CA VAL A 149 -1.24 -18.79 -16.74
C VAL A 149 -1.37 -19.23 -18.19
N ALA A 150 -1.33 -18.30 -19.16
CA ALA A 150 -1.37 -18.67 -20.57
C ALA A 150 -0.16 -19.53 -21.02
N MET A 151 1.01 -19.28 -20.45
CA MET A 151 2.29 -19.94 -20.77
C MET A 151 2.34 -21.39 -20.30
N VAL A 152 1.71 -21.68 -19.16
CA VAL A 152 1.67 -23.03 -18.58
C VAL A 152 0.37 -23.79 -18.85
N LYS A 153 -0.70 -23.11 -19.26
CA LYS A 153 -1.97 -23.74 -19.66
C LYS A 153 -1.82 -24.92 -20.63
N PRO A 154 -0.90 -24.90 -21.63
CA PRO A 154 -0.71 -26.05 -22.52
C PRO A 154 0.23 -27.14 -21.97
N ILE A 155 0.78 -26.98 -20.77
CA ILE A 155 1.76 -27.92 -20.19
C ILE A 155 1.05 -28.83 -19.18
N GLU A 156 0.98 -30.12 -19.50
CA GLU A 156 0.31 -31.11 -18.63
C GLU A 156 1.16 -31.46 -17.40
N ASN A 157 2.49 -31.46 -17.53
CA ASN A 157 3.38 -31.79 -16.43
C ASN A 157 3.58 -30.57 -15.50
N PRO A 158 3.17 -30.65 -14.23
CA PRO A 158 3.22 -29.51 -13.32
C PRO A 158 4.67 -29.11 -12.92
N GLU A 159 5.64 -30.04 -12.94
CA GLU A 159 7.06 -29.69 -12.76
C GLU A 159 7.63 -28.93 -13.95
N GLU A 160 7.22 -29.27 -15.16
CA GLU A 160 7.64 -28.58 -16.38
C GLU A 160 7.04 -27.17 -16.45
N ALA A 161 5.77 -27.04 -16.06
CA ALA A 161 5.09 -25.75 -15.91
C ALA A 161 5.82 -24.85 -14.89
N ALA A 162 6.13 -25.39 -13.71
CA ALA A 162 6.86 -24.68 -12.68
C ALA A 162 8.24 -24.20 -13.17
N LYS A 163 9.03 -25.07 -13.80
CA LYS A 163 10.35 -24.72 -14.36
C LYS A 163 10.25 -23.61 -15.40
N LYS A 164 9.24 -23.65 -16.27
CA LYS A 164 9.04 -22.64 -17.31
C LYS A 164 8.69 -21.27 -16.72
N LEU A 165 7.85 -21.22 -15.70
CA LEU A 165 7.54 -19.97 -14.98
C LEU A 165 8.77 -19.37 -14.32
N MET A 166 9.58 -20.20 -13.66
CA MET A 166 10.83 -19.76 -13.02
C MET A 166 11.85 -19.24 -14.04
N GLN A 167 12.00 -19.93 -15.18
CA GLN A 167 12.89 -19.48 -16.26
C GLN A 167 12.42 -18.16 -16.87
N GLU A 168 11.13 -18.01 -17.14
CA GLU A 168 10.58 -16.78 -17.69
C GLU A 168 10.77 -15.59 -16.73
N ALA A 169 10.45 -15.78 -15.45
CA ALA A 169 10.64 -14.75 -14.43
C ALA A 169 12.11 -14.33 -14.34
N SER A 170 13.04 -15.29 -14.36
CA SER A 170 14.48 -15.03 -14.36
C SER A 170 14.96 -14.31 -15.63
N GLN A 171 14.52 -14.74 -16.82
CA GLN A 171 14.89 -14.11 -18.09
C GLN A 171 14.43 -12.67 -18.19
N ARG A 172 13.28 -12.35 -17.59
CA ARG A 172 12.74 -10.99 -17.55
C ARG A 172 13.33 -10.14 -16.42
N GLY A 173 14.32 -10.66 -15.68
CA GLY A 173 15.04 -9.91 -14.65
C GLY A 173 14.32 -9.82 -13.31
N SER A 174 13.39 -10.74 -13.01
CA SER A 174 12.77 -10.82 -11.68
C SER A 174 13.84 -11.11 -10.63
N VAL A 175 13.92 -10.25 -9.62
CA VAL A 175 14.77 -10.43 -8.43
C VAL A 175 13.98 -10.94 -7.22
N ASP A 176 12.65 -11.07 -7.36
CA ASP A 176 11.77 -11.60 -6.31
C ASP A 176 11.96 -13.09 -6.06
N ASN A 177 11.67 -13.52 -4.84
CA ASN A 177 11.54 -14.94 -4.49
C ASN A 177 10.31 -15.54 -5.18
N VAL A 178 10.51 -16.13 -6.35
CA VAL A 178 9.46 -16.86 -7.05
C VAL A 178 9.31 -18.25 -6.42
N GLN A 179 8.22 -18.48 -5.70
CA GLN A 179 7.89 -19.78 -5.12
C GLN A 179 6.81 -20.45 -5.96
N CYS A 180 7.14 -21.59 -6.58
CA CYS A 180 6.17 -22.44 -7.26
C CYS A 180 5.87 -23.66 -6.38
N VAL A 181 4.60 -23.88 -6.05
CA VAL A 181 4.13 -25.06 -5.31
C VAL A 181 3.49 -26.00 -6.31
N ILE A 182 3.96 -27.26 -6.33
CA ILE A 182 3.52 -28.33 -7.23
C ILE A 182 2.60 -29.26 -6.46
#